data_AF-A0AAV1KWH8-F1
#
_entry.id   AF-A0AAV1KWH8-F1
#
_cell.length_a   1.000
_cell.length_b   1.000
_cell.length_c   1.000
_cell.angle_alpha   90.00
_cell.angle_beta   90.00
_cell.angle_gamma   90.00
#
_symmetry.space_group_name_H-M   'P 1'
#
loop_
_entity.id
_entity.type
_entity.pdbx_description
1 polymer ?
#
loop_
_entity_poly.entity_id
_entity_poly.type
_entity_poly.pdbx_seq_one_letter_code
_entity_poly.pdbx_strand_id
1 'polypeptide(L)'
;MLSEGQTACFNDLDNNRLSIKFENMYNIGRYSKLYDTSSYNITNTMTWNCYGSGKCWYGSECGNGYKLNTLEKNSTNPNGYGCHMSSVSCNGLCTHGVSCVWYRWEVLPNMNNVAKVYHSVSELWESTLVIIYKNISRTVVFNTNNPTFDLHDILNYEMSHMPVNIHSVTYEKPLNKHAIVEYKNNYYNLDVSPHNLPIANMIGDIQISDDKKVIFHTDNIVVLIAV
;
A
#
# COMPACT_ATOMS: atom_id res chain seq x y z
N MET A 1 -13.85 13.53 34.11
CA MET A 1 -12.85 13.25 33.05
C MET A 1 -12.17 14.57 32.71
N LEU A 2 -10.84 14.63 32.68
CA LEU A 2 -10.16 15.76 32.04
C LEU A 2 -10.24 15.58 30.52
N SER A 3 -10.52 16.66 29.82
CA SER A 3 -10.49 16.76 28.36
C SER A 3 -9.24 17.52 27.91
N GLU A 4 -8.95 17.51 26.62
CA GLU A 4 -7.84 18.28 26.05
C GLU A 4 -7.92 19.76 26.43
N GLY A 5 -6.79 20.31 26.90
CA GLY A 5 -6.68 21.68 27.39
C GLY A 5 -7.22 21.92 28.80
N GLN A 6 -7.91 20.94 29.41
CA GLN A 6 -8.40 21.08 30.78
C GLN A 6 -7.28 20.90 31.80
N THR A 7 -7.47 21.54 32.95
CA THR A 7 -6.54 21.47 34.08
C THR A 7 -7.29 21.08 35.33
N ALA A 8 -6.82 20.05 36.03
CA ALA A 8 -7.27 19.72 37.38
C ALA A 8 -6.34 20.37 38.40
N CYS A 9 -6.90 20.87 39.49
CA CYS A 9 -6.14 21.58 40.50
C CYS A 9 -6.48 21.05 41.88
N PHE A 10 -5.44 20.83 42.68
CA PHE A 10 -5.51 20.34 44.04
C PHE A 10 -4.71 21.30 44.91
N ASN A 11 -5.21 21.58 46.11
CA ASN A 11 -4.44 22.33 47.11
C ASN A 11 -3.90 21.33 48.13
N ASP A 12 -2.64 21.51 48.53
CA ASP A 12 -2.07 20.78 49.65
C ASP A 12 -2.50 21.40 51.01
N LEU A 13 -2.00 20.84 52.11
CA LEU A 13 -2.28 21.35 53.47
C LEU A 13 -1.68 22.75 53.72
N ASP A 14 -0.64 23.12 52.96
CA ASP A 14 0.05 24.41 53.04
C ASP A 14 -0.53 25.46 52.05
N ASN A 15 -1.65 25.14 51.41
CA ASN A 15 -2.34 25.96 50.40
C ASN A 15 -1.53 26.21 49.11
N ASN A 16 -0.52 25.38 48.82
CA ASN A 16 0.13 25.32 47.51
C ASN A 16 -0.76 24.58 46.50
N ARG A 17 -0.80 25.09 45.28
CA ARG A 17 -1.61 24.51 44.20
C ARG A 17 -0.80 23.55 43.33
N LEU A 18 -1.20 22.29 43.31
CA LEU A 18 -0.83 21.31 42.28
C LEU A 18 -1.78 21.46 41.10
N SER A 19 -1.25 21.67 39.90
CA SER A 19 -2.03 21.75 38.67
C SER A 19 -1.59 20.65 37.71
N ILE A 20 -2.52 19.83 37.24
CA ILE A 20 -2.31 18.78 36.25
C ILE A 20 -3.11 19.16 35.01
N LYS A 21 -2.42 19.54 33.94
CA LYS A 21 -3.01 19.93 32.66
C LYS A 21 -2.86 18.78 31.67
N PHE A 22 -3.95 18.41 31.02
CA PHE A 22 -3.95 17.48 29.90
C PHE A 22 -3.70 18.27 28.62
N GLU A 23 -2.53 18.10 27.99
CA GLU A 23 -2.19 18.90 26.81
C GLU A 23 -2.73 18.29 25.53
N ASN A 24 -2.42 17.02 25.29
CA ASN A 24 -2.79 16.37 24.04
C ASN A 24 -2.88 14.85 24.23
N MET A 25 -3.54 14.23 23.26
CA MET A 25 -3.61 12.79 23.10
C MET A 25 -3.67 12.47 21.62
N TYR A 26 -2.79 11.59 21.17
CA TYR A 26 -2.77 11.16 19.78
C TYR A 26 -2.44 9.67 19.69
N ASN A 27 -2.88 9.08 18.59
CA ASN A 27 -2.47 7.74 18.22
C ASN A 27 -1.28 7.81 17.27
N ILE A 28 -0.26 7.02 17.59
CA ILE A 28 0.93 6.80 16.78
C ILE A 28 0.73 5.50 16.01
N GLY A 29 0.42 5.62 14.72
CA GLY A 29 0.38 4.48 13.80
C GLY A 29 1.78 4.11 13.31
N ARG A 30 2.16 2.84 13.46
CA ARG A 30 3.36 2.28 12.84
C ARG A 30 2.98 1.50 11.60
N TYR A 31 3.73 1.76 10.54
CA TYR A 31 3.47 1.20 9.22
C TYR A 31 4.68 0.43 8.71
N SER A 32 4.45 -0.66 7.99
CA SER A 32 5.48 -1.40 7.27
C SER A 32 5.17 -1.40 5.79
N LYS A 33 6.22 -1.32 4.96
CA LYS A 33 6.10 -1.39 3.52
C LYS A 33 5.58 -2.78 3.12
N LEU A 34 4.59 -2.81 2.24
CA LEU A 34 4.08 -4.04 1.61
C LEU A 34 4.75 -4.27 0.26
N TYR A 35 4.62 -3.30 -0.65
CA TYR A 35 5.11 -3.38 -2.02
C TYR A 35 5.20 -1.97 -2.62
N ASP A 36 5.85 -1.88 -3.77
CA ASP A 36 5.89 -0.70 -4.62
C ASP A 36 4.86 -0.83 -5.77
N THR A 37 4.29 0.26 -6.24
CA THR A 37 3.36 0.28 -7.37
C THR A 37 3.69 1.44 -8.31
N SER A 38 3.24 1.39 -9.57
CA SER A 38 3.54 2.45 -10.55
C SER A 38 2.52 2.46 -11.67
N SER A 39 2.51 3.53 -12.46
CA SER A 39 1.92 3.47 -13.81
C SER A 39 2.68 2.46 -14.67
N TYR A 40 2.01 1.77 -15.59
CA TYR A 40 2.63 0.82 -16.51
C TYR A 40 2.16 1.02 -17.93
N ASN A 41 2.96 0.54 -18.89
CA ASN A 41 2.58 0.42 -20.29
C ASN A 41 2.44 -1.06 -20.65
N ILE A 42 1.43 -1.40 -21.44
CA ILE A 42 1.35 -2.72 -22.06
C ILE A 42 1.88 -2.59 -23.47
N THR A 43 2.93 -3.36 -23.78
CA THR A 43 3.48 -3.46 -25.13
C THR A 43 3.05 -4.76 -25.76
N ASN A 44 2.85 -4.73 -27.08
CA ASN A 44 2.49 -5.91 -27.85
C ASN A 44 3.46 -6.06 -29.01
N THR A 45 3.98 -7.27 -29.20
CA THR A 45 4.74 -7.65 -30.39
C THR A 45 3.99 -8.77 -31.08
N MET A 46 3.72 -8.61 -32.37
CA MET A 46 2.95 -9.57 -33.15
C MET A 46 3.69 -9.98 -34.41
N THR A 47 3.40 -11.19 -34.88
CA THR A 47 3.80 -11.69 -36.19
C THR A 47 2.65 -12.48 -36.78
N TRP A 48 2.57 -12.54 -38.10
CA TRP A 48 1.46 -13.20 -38.77
C TRP A 48 1.95 -13.99 -39.99
N ASN A 49 1.23 -15.06 -40.30
CA ASN A 49 1.40 -15.81 -41.54
C ASN A 49 0.03 -16.04 -42.18
N CYS A 50 -0.01 -16.04 -43.52
CA CYS A 50 -1.15 -16.56 -44.24
C CYS A 50 -1.36 -18.04 -43.93
N TYR A 51 -2.61 -18.47 -43.93
CA TYR A 51 -2.96 -19.88 -43.87
C TYR A 51 -2.31 -20.64 -45.04
N GLY A 52 -1.69 -21.78 -44.76
CA GLY A 52 -0.85 -22.53 -45.69
C GLY A 52 0.61 -22.08 -45.75
N SER A 53 1.06 -21.22 -44.82
CA SER A 53 2.44 -20.74 -44.75
C SER A 53 2.99 -20.77 -43.32
N GLY A 54 4.28 -21.09 -43.20
CA GLY A 54 4.98 -21.16 -41.92
C GLY A 54 4.29 -22.11 -40.94
N LYS A 55 3.94 -21.60 -39.76
CA LYS A 55 3.24 -22.33 -38.69
C LYS A 55 1.70 -22.23 -38.77
N CYS A 56 1.15 -21.55 -39.78
CA CYS A 56 -0.29 -21.36 -39.94
C CYS A 56 -0.87 -22.42 -40.90
N TRP A 57 -1.37 -23.53 -40.36
CA TRP A 57 -1.87 -24.70 -41.10
C TRP A 57 -3.11 -25.32 -40.43
N TYR A 58 -3.75 -26.30 -41.08
CA TYR A 58 -4.84 -27.07 -40.48
C TYR A 58 -4.36 -27.82 -39.23
N GLY A 59 -5.05 -27.64 -38.10
CA GLY A 59 -4.56 -28.13 -36.80
C GLY A 59 -3.38 -27.35 -36.23
N SER A 60 -3.09 -26.15 -36.76
CA SER A 60 -2.04 -25.29 -36.21
C SER A 60 -2.30 -24.96 -34.76
N GLU A 61 -1.20 -24.79 -34.05
CA GLU A 61 -1.15 -24.42 -32.64
C GLU A 61 -1.55 -22.93 -32.45
N CYS A 62 -2.57 -22.43 -33.16
CA CYS A 62 -3.08 -21.08 -33.02
C CYS A 62 -4.20 -21.05 -31.96
N GLY A 63 -3.82 -21.24 -30.70
CA GLY A 63 -4.72 -21.17 -29.55
C GLY A 63 -4.32 -20.09 -28.55
N ASN A 64 -5.22 -19.81 -27.59
CA ASN A 64 -4.90 -18.96 -26.45
C ASN A 64 -3.73 -19.56 -25.65
N GLY A 65 -2.78 -18.71 -25.26
CA GLY A 65 -1.57 -19.16 -24.55
C GLY A 65 -0.49 -19.77 -25.42
N TYR A 66 -0.72 -19.96 -26.73
CA TYR A 66 0.32 -20.53 -27.58
C TYR A 66 1.52 -19.59 -27.73
N LYS A 67 2.70 -20.14 -27.48
CA LYS A 67 3.98 -19.44 -27.45
C LYS A 67 4.77 -19.74 -28.72
N LEU A 68 4.79 -18.80 -29.66
CA LEU A 68 5.60 -18.92 -30.87
C LEU A 68 7.06 -18.57 -30.58
N ASN A 69 7.99 -19.48 -30.90
CA ASN A 69 9.43 -19.34 -30.64
C ASN A 69 10.03 -17.98 -31.04
N THR A 70 9.58 -17.39 -32.15
CA THR A 70 10.10 -16.10 -32.65
C THR A 70 9.68 -14.90 -31.82
N LEU A 71 8.62 -15.02 -31.01
CA LEU A 71 8.15 -13.99 -30.09
C LEU A 71 8.70 -14.22 -28.68
N GLU A 72 9.43 -15.31 -28.44
CA GLU A 72 10.00 -15.58 -27.13
C GLU A 72 11.07 -14.57 -26.75
N LYS A 73 10.96 -14.04 -25.55
CA LYS A 73 11.89 -13.08 -25.01
C LYS A 73 12.09 -13.37 -23.52
N ASN A 74 13.35 -13.40 -23.10
CA ASN A 74 13.67 -13.44 -21.69
C ASN A 74 13.31 -12.10 -21.06
N SER A 75 12.26 -12.09 -20.23
CA SER A 75 11.84 -10.94 -19.46
C SER A 75 11.39 -11.39 -18.07
N THR A 76 11.71 -10.59 -17.06
CA THR A 76 11.23 -10.74 -15.69
C THR A 76 9.87 -10.08 -15.47
N ASN A 77 9.37 -9.35 -16.46
CA ASN A 77 8.07 -8.68 -16.38
C ASN A 77 6.92 -9.65 -16.69
N PRO A 78 5.72 -9.43 -16.12
CA PRO A 78 4.50 -10.09 -16.52
C PRO A 78 4.32 -10.02 -18.03
N ASN A 79 4.18 -11.18 -18.64
CA ASN A 79 3.99 -11.32 -20.06
C ASN A 79 3.11 -12.53 -20.35
N GLY A 80 2.53 -12.54 -21.54
CA GLY A 80 1.75 -13.67 -22.01
C GLY A 80 1.72 -13.70 -23.52
N TYR A 81 1.21 -14.83 -24.01
CA TYR A 81 1.23 -15.18 -25.41
C TYR A 81 -0.16 -15.59 -25.85
N GLY A 82 -0.41 -15.47 -27.15
CA GLY A 82 -1.61 -16.02 -27.73
C GLY A 82 -1.53 -16.01 -29.25
N CYS A 83 -2.57 -16.58 -29.84
CA CYS A 83 -2.77 -16.56 -31.26
C CYS A 83 -4.24 -16.36 -31.56
N HIS A 84 -4.52 -15.59 -32.60
CA HIS A 84 -5.85 -15.38 -33.14
C HIS A 84 -5.86 -15.70 -34.63
N MET A 85 -6.80 -16.53 -35.08
CA MET A 85 -7.06 -16.73 -36.50
C MET A 85 -8.02 -15.65 -36.97
N SER A 86 -7.58 -14.82 -37.92
CA SER A 86 -8.41 -13.77 -38.50
C SER A 86 -8.75 -14.09 -39.95
N SER A 87 -9.99 -13.83 -40.36
CA SER A 87 -10.31 -13.69 -41.78
C SER A 87 -9.66 -12.40 -42.28
N VAL A 88 -8.92 -12.47 -43.38
CA VAL A 88 -8.27 -11.28 -43.96
C VAL A 88 -9.26 -10.62 -44.91
N SER A 89 -9.83 -9.48 -44.50
CA SER A 89 -10.73 -8.71 -45.36
C SER A 89 -9.98 -7.74 -46.28
N CYS A 90 -10.44 -7.73 -47.53
CA CYS A 90 -10.26 -6.71 -48.57
C CYS A 90 -8.87 -6.41 -49.15
N ASN A 91 -7.73 -6.70 -48.51
CA ASN A 91 -6.41 -6.37 -49.10
C ASN A 91 -5.28 -7.41 -48.86
N GLY A 92 -5.60 -8.61 -48.37
CA GLY A 92 -4.59 -9.63 -48.00
C GLY A 92 -4.14 -10.53 -49.15
N LEU A 93 -2.83 -10.65 -49.35
CA LEU A 93 -2.15 -11.60 -50.25
C LEU A 93 -2.27 -13.08 -49.82
N CYS A 94 -3.27 -13.45 -49.02
CA CYS A 94 -3.45 -14.81 -48.52
C CYS A 94 -4.43 -15.58 -49.40
N THR A 95 -3.94 -16.61 -50.10
CA THR A 95 -4.72 -17.46 -51.02
C THR A 95 -6.01 -18.02 -50.41
N HIS A 96 -6.01 -18.27 -49.09
CA HIS A 96 -7.14 -18.86 -48.37
C HIS A 96 -7.97 -17.85 -47.57
N GLY A 97 -7.69 -16.54 -47.66
CA GLY A 97 -8.45 -15.50 -46.96
C GLY A 97 -8.38 -15.57 -45.42
N VAL A 98 -7.46 -16.37 -44.87
CA VAL A 98 -7.26 -16.57 -43.42
C VAL A 98 -5.79 -16.34 -43.07
N SER A 99 -5.53 -15.72 -41.93
CA SER A 99 -4.20 -15.56 -41.34
C SER A 99 -4.20 -15.98 -39.87
N CYS A 100 -3.05 -16.46 -39.39
CA CYS A 100 -2.79 -16.66 -37.98
C CYS A 100 -1.94 -15.50 -37.48
N VAL A 101 -2.41 -14.80 -36.45
CA VAL A 101 -1.68 -13.70 -35.81
C VAL A 101 -1.26 -14.14 -34.42
N TRP A 102 0.04 -14.35 -34.23
CA TRP A 102 0.62 -14.62 -32.93
C TRP A 102 1.04 -13.32 -32.28
N TYR A 103 0.84 -13.22 -30.97
CA TYR A 103 1.20 -12.04 -30.21
C TYR A 103 1.85 -12.40 -28.88
N ARG A 104 2.69 -11.48 -28.40
CA ARG A 104 3.21 -11.45 -27.05
C ARG A 104 2.91 -10.08 -26.46
N TRP A 105 2.19 -10.06 -25.34
CA TRP A 105 2.05 -8.85 -24.54
C TRP A 105 3.04 -8.86 -23.37
N GLU A 106 3.51 -7.68 -22.98
CA GLU A 106 4.40 -7.49 -21.83
C GLU A 106 4.04 -6.20 -21.10
N VAL A 107 3.93 -6.29 -19.78
CA VAL A 107 3.66 -5.16 -18.88
C VAL A 107 4.98 -4.52 -18.47
N LEU A 108 5.15 -3.23 -18.74
CA LEU A 108 6.35 -2.46 -18.43
C LEU A 108 6.04 -1.43 -17.35
N PRO A 109 6.42 -1.66 -16.08
CA PRO A 109 6.24 -0.67 -15.02
C PRO A 109 7.13 0.57 -15.25
N ASN A 110 6.63 1.73 -14.85
CA ASN A 110 7.40 2.97 -14.85
C ASN A 110 8.24 3.07 -13.58
N MET A 111 9.45 2.51 -13.64
CA MET A 111 10.39 2.51 -12.51
C MET A 111 10.87 3.90 -12.07
N ASN A 112 10.66 4.95 -12.89
CA ASN A 112 11.00 6.33 -12.53
C ASN A 112 9.89 7.04 -11.74
N ASN A 113 8.71 6.43 -11.63
CA ASN A 113 7.54 7.04 -10.99
C ASN A 113 6.80 6.01 -10.13
N VAL A 114 7.48 5.58 -9.06
CA VAL A 114 7.01 4.55 -8.13
C VAL A 114 6.35 5.19 -6.90
N ALA A 115 5.26 4.59 -6.44
CA ALA A 115 4.64 4.86 -5.15
C ALA A 115 4.85 3.68 -4.21
N LYS A 116 5.04 3.94 -2.92
CA LYS A 116 5.22 2.88 -1.90
C LYS A 116 3.92 2.66 -1.16
N VAL A 117 3.53 1.41 -0.98
CA VAL A 117 2.31 1.03 -0.27
C VAL A 117 2.68 0.45 1.09
N TYR A 118 2.05 0.96 2.15
CA TYR A 118 2.30 0.55 3.51
C TYR A 118 1.03 0.06 4.19
N HIS A 119 1.16 -0.98 5.02
CA HIS A 119 0.08 -1.42 5.90
C HIS A 119 0.35 -1.03 7.34
N SER A 120 -0.73 -0.86 8.11
CA SER A 120 -0.62 -0.66 9.55
C SER A 120 -0.15 -1.95 10.23
N VAL A 121 0.85 -1.84 11.10
CA VAL A 121 1.43 -2.95 11.88
C VAL A 121 0.96 -2.88 13.33
N SER A 122 1.00 -1.68 13.90
CA SER A 122 0.59 -1.43 15.27
C SER A 122 0.16 0.01 15.44
N GLU A 123 -0.60 0.26 16.49
CA GLU A 123 -1.04 1.58 16.90
C GLU A 123 -0.78 1.69 18.40
N LEU A 124 -0.20 2.80 18.82
CA LEU A 124 0.09 3.11 20.20
C LEU A 124 -0.61 4.42 20.52
N TRP A 125 -1.18 4.54 21.71
CA TRP A 125 -1.63 5.84 22.18
C TRP A 125 -0.47 6.54 22.90
N GLU A 126 -0.41 7.85 22.78
CA GLU A 126 0.49 8.71 23.52
C GLU A 126 -0.28 9.93 24.03
N SER A 127 -0.02 10.33 25.27
CA SER A 127 -0.67 11.46 25.93
C SER A 127 0.35 12.25 26.72
N THR A 128 0.22 13.57 26.69
CA THR A 128 1.11 14.48 27.43
C THR A 128 0.35 15.17 28.55
N LEU A 129 0.87 15.04 29.77
CA LEU A 129 0.44 15.82 30.92
C LEU A 129 1.52 16.84 31.30
N VAL A 130 1.07 18.04 31.65
CA VAL A 130 1.93 19.07 32.27
C VAL A 130 1.52 19.23 33.72
N ILE A 131 2.48 19.03 34.62
CA ILE A 131 2.29 19.02 36.06
C ILE A 131 3.05 20.21 36.64
N ILE A 132 2.35 21.07 37.36
CA ILE A 132 2.88 22.32 37.93
C ILE A 132 2.64 22.31 39.44
N TYR A 133 3.70 22.47 40.23
CA TYR A 133 3.63 22.56 41.69
C TYR A 133 4.75 23.46 42.23
N LYS A 134 4.44 24.38 43.16
CA LYS A 134 5.41 25.34 43.73
C LYS A 134 6.29 26.04 42.65
N ASN A 135 5.67 26.44 41.52
CA ASN A 135 6.31 27.02 40.33
C ASN A 135 7.28 26.10 39.56
N ILE A 136 7.39 24.82 39.92
CA ILE A 136 8.12 23.80 39.16
C ILE A 136 7.14 23.16 38.18
N SER A 137 7.50 23.17 36.90
CA SER A 137 6.73 22.53 35.82
C SER A 137 7.45 21.30 35.28
N ARG A 138 6.72 20.23 35.04
CA ARG A 138 7.22 18.99 34.44
C ARG A 138 6.23 18.47 33.42
N THR A 139 6.76 18.12 32.25
CA THR A 139 6.01 17.45 31.20
C THR A 139 6.26 15.96 31.28
N VAL A 140 5.18 15.17 31.36
CA VAL A 140 5.22 13.71 31.43
C VAL A 140 4.49 13.15 30.22
N VAL A 141 5.13 12.21 29.54
CA VAL A 141 4.56 11.50 28.39
C VAL A 141 4.14 10.11 28.86
N PHE A 142 2.87 9.81 28.70
CA PHE A 142 2.28 8.51 28.92
C PHE A 142 2.06 7.83 27.58
N ASN A 143 2.31 6.52 27.51
CA ASN A 143 1.98 5.74 26.33
C ASN A 143 1.59 4.31 26.71
N THR A 144 1.24 3.51 25.70
CA THR A 144 0.84 2.11 25.89
C THR A 144 1.86 1.28 26.68
N ASN A 145 3.15 1.59 26.59
CA ASN A 145 4.21 0.86 27.30
C ASN A 145 4.55 1.47 28.67
N ASN A 146 4.29 2.76 28.86
CA ASN A 146 4.56 3.49 30.10
C ASN A 146 3.29 4.27 30.51
N PRO A 147 2.26 3.58 31.05
CA PRO A 147 0.98 4.20 31.40
C PRO A 147 0.98 4.83 32.79
N THR A 148 2.09 4.75 33.52
CA THR A 148 2.20 5.14 34.94
C THR A 148 3.40 6.06 35.15
N PHE A 149 3.23 7.06 36.01
CA PHE A 149 4.28 7.97 36.42
C PHE A 149 4.12 8.30 37.90
N ASP A 150 5.20 8.28 38.69
CA ASP A 150 5.16 8.67 40.09
C ASP A 150 5.54 10.15 40.26
N LEU A 151 4.66 10.92 40.90
CA LEU A 151 4.90 12.32 41.22
C LEU A 151 6.05 12.53 42.21
N HIS A 152 6.52 11.48 42.87
CA HIS A 152 7.64 11.53 43.81
C HIS A 152 8.89 12.22 43.22
N ASP A 153 9.16 12.00 41.93
CA ASP A 153 10.30 12.57 41.21
C ASP A 153 10.20 14.10 40.99
N ILE A 154 9.00 14.67 41.15
CA ILE A 154 8.73 16.10 40.96
C ILE A 154 8.72 16.84 42.31
N LEU A 155 8.30 16.15 43.36
CA LEU A 155 7.89 16.75 44.64
C LEU A 155 8.97 16.63 45.74
N ASN A 156 10.21 16.25 45.38
CA ASN A 156 11.36 16.15 46.28
C ASN A 156 11.01 15.52 47.65
N TYR A 157 10.54 14.27 47.64
CA TYR A 157 10.25 13.46 48.84
C TYR A 157 9.18 14.00 49.82
N GLU A 158 8.65 15.22 49.66
CA GLU A 158 7.68 15.82 50.61
C GLU A 158 6.27 15.22 50.50
N MET A 159 5.92 14.64 49.35
CA MET A 159 4.66 13.90 49.19
C MET A 159 4.95 12.40 49.08
N SER A 160 4.21 11.61 49.87
CA SER A 160 4.12 10.15 49.76
C SER A 160 3.74 9.74 48.33
N HIS A 161 4.33 8.64 47.83
CA HIS A 161 4.09 8.04 46.51
C HIS A 161 2.67 8.32 45.96
N MET A 162 2.59 9.14 44.92
CA MET A 162 1.33 9.54 44.31
C MET A 162 1.38 9.17 42.82
N PRO A 163 1.05 7.91 42.48
CA PRO A 163 1.10 7.45 41.11
C PRO A 163 -0.02 8.07 40.29
N VAL A 164 0.35 8.67 39.16
CA VAL A 164 -0.58 9.08 38.10
C VAL A 164 -0.63 7.96 37.08
N ASN A 165 -1.80 7.35 36.91
CA ASN A 165 -1.98 6.18 36.06
C ASN A 165 -3.10 6.43 35.04
N ILE A 166 -2.84 6.10 33.77
CA ILE A 166 -3.87 6.02 32.74
C ILE A 166 -4.40 4.58 32.73
N HIS A 167 -5.59 4.38 33.30
CA HIS A 167 -6.19 3.05 33.44
C HIS A 167 -6.75 2.47 32.14
N SER A 168 -7.37 3.31 31.31
CA SER A 168 -7.99 2.87 30.07
C SER A 168 -8.04 4.01 29.07
N VAL A 169 -7.69 3.70 27.82
CA VAL A 169 -7.92 4.55 26.67
C VAL A 169 -8.99 3.87 25.83
N THR A 170 -10.12 4.55 25.65
CA THR A 170 -11.16 4.09 24.72
C THR A 170 -11.07 4.94 23.47
N TYR A 171 -10.87 4.28 22.34
CA TYR A 171 -10.81 4.89 21.03
C TYR A 171 -11.53 3.99 20.03
N GLU A 172 -12.34 4.60 19.16
CA GLU A 172 -13.02 3.89 18.09
C GLU A 172 -12.34 4.22 16.76
N LYS A 173 -11.80 3.19 16.11
CA LYS A 173 -11.30 3.30 14.75
C LYS A 173 -12.34 2.69 13.81
N PRO A 174 -12.83 3.44 12.80
CA PRO A 174 -13.56 2.80 11.73
C PRO A 174 -12.64 1.75 11.11
N LEU A 175 -13.15 0.52 11.00
CA LEU A 175 -12.44 -0.69 10.57
C LEU A 175 -12.16 -0.64 9.06
N ASN A 176 -11.62 0.46 8.58
CA ASN A 176 -11.29 0.62 7.19
C ASN A 176 -9.88 0.07 6.96
N LYS A 177 -9.78 -0.93 6.08
CA LYS A 177 -8.53 -1.57 5.65
C LYS A 177 -7.72 -0.65 4.73
N HIS A 178 -7.63 0.62 5.07
CA HIS A 178 -6.89 1.58 4.26
C HIS A 178 -5.39 1.37 4.45
N ALA A 179 -4.67 1.44 3.35
CA ALA A 179 -3.22 1.50 3.34
C ALA A 179 -2.77 2.94 3.19
N ILE A 180 -1.53 3.21 3.63
CA ILE A 180 -0.88 4.47 3.35
C ILE A 180 -0.09 4.32 2.05
N VAL A 181 -0.37 5.18 1.09
CA VAL A 181 0.38 5.27 -0.17
C VAL A 181 1.26 6.52 -0.12
N GLU A 182 2.56 6.32 -0.22
CA GLU A 182 3.55 7.40 -0.35
C GLU A 182 3.85 7.64 -1.83
N TYR A 183 3.59 8.85 -2.31
CA TYR A 183 3.89 9.26 -3.67
C TYR A 183 4.41 10.69 -3.69
N LYS A 184 5.63 10.88 -4.21
CA LYS A 184 6.32 12.19 -4.28
C LYS A 184 6.31 12.93 -2.94
N ASN A 185 6.71 12.23 -1.86
CA ASN A 185 6.74 12.73 -0.47
C ASN A 185 5.37 13.13 0.12
N ASN A 186 4.26 12.76 -0.52
CA ASN A 186 2.91 12.94 0.02
C ASN A 186 2.34 11.59 0.43
N TYR A 187 1.52 11.58 1.48
CA TYR A 187 0.90 10.38 2.04
C TYR A 187 -0.61 10.43 1.83
N TYR A 188 -1.16 9.35 1.30
CA TYR A 188 -2.59 9.21 1.01
C TYR A 188 -3.14 7.98 1.70
N ASN A 189 -4.31 8.12 2.32
CA ASN A 189 -5.01 7.02 2.97
C ASN A 189 -6.07 6.47 2.00
N LEU A 190 -5.79 5.32 1.38
CA LEU A 190 -6.55 4.80 0.24
C LEU A 190 -6.75 3.28 0.33
N ASP A 191 -7.78 2.80 -0.38
CA ASP A 191 -7.97 1.38 -0.64
C ASP A 191 -6.93 0.89 -1.66
N VAL A 192 -6.27 -0.21 -1.33
CA VAL A 192 -5.23 -0.82 -2.17
C VAL A 192 -5.46 -2.32 -2.30
N SER A 193 -4.88 -2.90 -3.34
CA SER A 193 -4.87 -4.36 -3.54
C SER A 193 -4.11 -5.05 -2.41
N PRO A 194 -4.56 -6.23 -1.94
CA PRO A 194 -3.78 -7.00 -0.98
C PRO A 194 -2.43 -7.41 -1.57
N HIS A 195 -1.43 -7.58 -0.70
CA HIS A 195 -0.11 -8.02 -1.10
C HIS A 195 -0.16 -9.39 -1.81
N ASN A 196 0.52 -9.50 -2.95
CA ASN A 196 0.53 -10.68 -3.84
C ASN A 196 -0.83 -11.06 -4.43
N LEU A 197 -1.83 -10.18 -4.34
CA LEU A 197 -3.13 -10.35 -4.97
C LEU A 197 -3.54 -9.05 -5.68
N PRO A 198 -2.93 -8.74 -6.84
CA PRO A 198 -3.30 -7.55 -7.60
C PRO A 198 -4.76 -7.64 -8.07
N ILE A 199 -5.51 -6.55 -7.91
CA ILE A 199 -6.92 -6.46 -8.33
C ILE A 199 -7.04 -5.37 -9.37
N ALA A 200 -7.69 -5.67 -10.50
CA ALA A 200 -7.94 -4.70 -11.56
C ALA A 200 -8.68 -3.45 -11.02
N ASN A 201 -8.28 -2.27 -11.53
CA ASN A 201 -8.86 -0.97 -11.17
C ASN A 201 -8.69 -0.57 -9.70
N MET A 202 -7.77 -1.19 -8.97
CA MET A 202 -7.35 -0.77 -7.63
C MET A 202 -5.88 -0.35 -7.64
N ILE A 203 -5.49 0.51 -6.69
CA ILE A 203 -4.07 0.83 -6.50
C ILE A 203 -3.34 -0.46 -6.11
N GLY A 204 -2.29 -0.82 -6.85
CA GLY A 204 -1.62 -2.11 -6.68
C GLY A 204 -2.16 -3.22 -7.58
N ASP A 205 -2.86 -2.88 -8.66
CA ASP A 205 -3.11 -3.76 -9.81
C ASP A 205 -1.80 -4.23 -10.50
N ILE A 206 -0.74 -3.43 -10.33
CA ILE A 206 0.66 -3.83 -10.47
C ILE A 206 1.38 -3.69 -9.13
N GLN A 207 2.11 -4.74 -8.75
CA GLN A 207 2.91 -4.80 -7.52
C GLN A 207 4.35 -5.11 -7.87
N ILE A 208 5.26 -4.35 -7.30
CA ILE A 208 6.70 -4.45 -7.47
C ILE A 208 7.28 -4.78 -6.09
N SER A 209 7.92 -5.93 -5.97
CA SER A 209 8.60 -6.34 -4.74
C SER A 209 9.98 -5.69 -4.61
N ASP A 210 10.60 -5.81 -3.43
CA ASP A 210 11.94 -5.27 -3.17
C ASP A 210 13.03 -5.92 -4.05
N ASP A 211 12.85 -7.19 -4.45
CA ASP A 211 13.72 -7.87 -5.42
C ASP A 211 13.37 -7.54 -6.89
N LYS A 212 12.54 -6.51 -7.12
CA LYS A 212 12.09 -5.99 -8.42
C LYS A 212 11.27 -6.99 -9.24
N LYS A 213 10.70 -8.02 -8.62
CA LYS A 213 9.70 -8.86 -9.29
C LYS A 213 8.41 -8.08 -9.41
N VAL A 214 7.74 -8.28 -10.53
CA VAL A 214 6.51 -7.57 -10.86
C VAL A 214 5.38 -8.59 -10.94
N ILE A 215 4.31 -8.34 -10.21
CA ILE A 215 3.08 -9.15 -10.20
C ILE A 215 1.97 -8.25 -10.76
N PHE A 216 1.12 -8.82 -11.61
CA PHE A 216 0.09 -8.07 -12.33
C PHE A 216 -1.19 -8.88 -12.45
N HIS A 217 -2.34 -8.21 -12.45
CA HIS A 217 -3.65 -8.83 -12.70
C HIS A 217 -3.82 -9.21 -14.18
N THR A 218 -3.70 -10.49 -14.52
CA THR A 218 -3.65 -10.93 -15.94
C THR A 218 -5.01 -11.22 -16.58
N ASP A 219 -6.07 -11.41 -15.80
CA ASP A 219 -7.32 -12.03 -16.29
C ASP A 219 -8.14 -11.14 -17.24
N ASN A 220 -7.77 -9.86 -17.39
CA ASN A 220 -8.51 -8.88 -18.20
C ASN A 220 -7.72 -8.34 -19.40
N ILE A 221 -6.59 -8.94 -19.79
CA ILE A 221 -5.84 -8.46 -20.97
C ILE A 221 -6.54 -8.94 -22.25
N VAL A 222 -7.44 -8.10 -22.78
CA VAL A 222 -8.00 -8.27 -24.13
C VAL A 222 -7.04 -7.62 -25.13
N VAL A 223 -6.34 -8.46 -25.89
CA VAL A 223 -5.51 -7.97 -27.00
C VAL A 223 -6.41 -7.72 -28.20
N LEU A 224 -6.77 -6.46 -28.43
CA LEU A 224 -7.44 -6.04 -29.66
C LEU A 224 -6.41 -6.05 -30.81
N ILE A 225 -6.55 -7.00 -31.72
CA ILE A 225 -5.75 -7.07 -32.94
C ILE A 225 -6.55 -6.36 -34.03
N ALA A 226 -6.14 -5.15 -34.39
CA ALA A 226 -6.61 -4.51 -35.61
C ALA A 226 -5.83 -5.14 -36.77
N VAL A 227 -6.52 -5.89 -37.63
CA VAL A 227 -5.98 -6.50 -38.86
C VAL A 227 -6.44 -5.67 -40.06
#